data_AF-A0A6G1J8V2-F1
#
_entry.id   AF-A0A6G1J8V2-F1
#
_cell.length_a   1.000
_cell.length_b   1.000
_cell.length_c   1.000
_cell.angle_alpha   90.00
_cell.angle_beta   90.00
_cell.angle_gamma   90.00
#
_symmetry.space_group_name_H-M   'P 1'
#
loop_
_entity.id
_entity.type
_entity.pdbx_description
1 polymer ?
#
loop_
_entity_poly.entity_id
_entity_poly.type
_entity_poly.pdbx_seq_one_letter_code
_entity_poly.pdbx_strand_id
1 'polypeptide(L)'
;VYASALLFSPTQSLIRGLFKREELDWITIKPAMDNTWSPCMSTLEGHSGWVGSVAFSHDSARVASASDDRTVKIWDASSGEC
;
A
#
# COMPACT_ATOMS: atom_id res chain seq x y z
N VAL A 1 -1.39 -9.65 20.11
CA VAL A 1 -1.53 -9.69 18.63
C VAL A 1 -1.60 -8.24 18.17
N TYR A 2 -0.76 -7.83 17.22
CA TYR A 2 -0.79 -6.45 16.72
C TYR A 2 -2.06 -6.28 15.88
N ALA A 3 -3.12 -5.74 16.48
CA ALA A 3 -4.40 -5.50 15.79
C ALA A 3 -4.25 -4.59 14.56
N SER A 4 -3.17 -3.80 14.48
CA SER A 4 -2.83 -3.01 13.29
C SER A 4 -2.61 -3.87 12.05
N ALA A 5 -2.08 -5.10 12.17
CA ALA A 5 -1.89 -6.00 11.03
C ALA A 5 -3.23 -6.53 10.48
N LEU A 6 -4.25 -6.66 11.33
CA LEU A 6 -5.60 -7.07 10.89
C LEU A 6 -6.27 -5.97 10.05
N LEU A 7 -6.00 -4.70 10.38
CA LEU A 7 -6.52 -3.54 9.65
C LEU A 7 -6.08 -3.54 8.18
N PHE A 8 -4.87 -4.01 7.91
CA PHE A 8 -4.29 -4.07 6.55
C PHE A 8 -4.43 -5.45 5.88
N SER A 9 -5.15 -6.38 6.50
CA SER A 9 -5.33 -7.72 5.95
C SER A 9 -6.57 -7.80 5.04
N PRO A 10 -6.48 -8.47 3.87
CA PRO A 10 -7.64 -8.64 2.99
C PRO A 10 -8.82 -9.31 3.70
N THR A 11 -10.03 -8.91 3.34
CA THR A 11 -11.26 -9.36 4.03
C THR A 11 -11.49 -10.87 3.96
N GLN A 12 -10.93 -11.55 2.95
CA GLN A 12 -11.01 -13.00 2.78
C GLN A 12 -9.71 -13.74 3.13
N SER A 13 -8.70 -13.06 3.68
CA SER A 13 -7.45 -13.70 4.08
C SER A 13 -7.67 -14.68 5.23
N LEU A 14 -6.86 -15.75 5.27
CA LEU A 14 -6.86 -16.75 6.34
C LEU A 14 -6.66 -16.10 7.72
N ILE A 15 -5.87 -15.02 7.79
CA ILE A 15 -5.64 -14.23 9.00
C ILE A 15 -6.96 -13.61 9.49
N ARG A 16 -7.77 -13.04 8.59
CA ARG A 16 -9.10 -12.51 8.90
C ARG A 16 -10.04 -13.60 9.42
N GLY A 17 -9.91 -14.83 8.89
CA GLY A 17 -10.65 -16.01 9.34
C GLY A 17 -10.25 -16.50 10.74
N LEU A 18 -8.95 -16.48 11.05
CA LEU A 18 -8.40 -16.92 12.34
C LEU A 18 -8.67 -15.91 13.48
N PHE A 19 -8.72 -14.61 13.16
CA PHE A 19 -8.85 -13.52 14.13
C PHE A 19 -10.19 -12.79 14.10
N LYS A 20 -11.28 -13.45 13.65
CA LYS A 20 -12.65 -12.87 13.60
C LYS A 20 -13.13 -12.22 14.91
N ARG A 21 -12.67 -12.72 16.07
CA ARG A 21 -13.04 -12.17 17.39
C ARG A 21 -12.31 -10.88 17.75
N GLU A 22 -11.23 -10.55 17.06
CA GLU A 22 -10.46 -9.31 17.23
C GLU A 22 -10.90 -8.22 16.24
N GLU A 23 -11.97 -8.46 15.46
CA GLU A 23 -12.54 -7.46 14.56
C GLU A 23 -13.15 -6.31 15.38
N LEU A 24 -12.54 -5.13 15.25
CA LEU A 24 -12.92 -3.96 16.03
C LEU A 24 -14.14 -3.28 15.39
N ASP A 25 -15.33 -3.46 15.99
CA ASP A 25 -16.59 -2.84 15.54
C ASP A 25 -16.54 -1.31 15.50
N TRP A 26 -15.70 -0.71 16.34
CA TRP A 26 -15.60 0.75 16.51
C TRP A 26 -14.78 1.46 15.43
N ILE A 27 -14.07 0.72 14.57
CA ILE A 27 -13.32 1.28 13.43
C ILE A 27 -14.14 1.02 12.16
N THR A 28 -15.27 1.72 12.03
CA THR A 28 -16.16 1.67 10.85
C THR A 28 -15.56 2.40 9.63
N ILE A 29 -14.33 2.92 9.73
CA ILE A 29 -13.53 3.36 8.58
C ILE A 29 -12.81 2.13 8.02
N LYS A 30 -13.56 1.16 7.50
CA LYS A 30 -12.96 0.21 6.57
C LYS A 30 -12.98 0.91 5.22
N PRO A 31 -11.85 1.38 4.65
CA PRO A 31 -11.74 1.14 3.22
C PRO A 31 -11.99 -0.37 3.10
N ALA A 32 -13.05 -0.75 2.40
CA ALA A 32 -13.24 -2.15 2.08
C ALA A 32 -11.99 -2.54 1.30
N MET A 33 -10.98 -3.09 1.98
CA MET A 33 -9.87 -3.75 1.33
C MET A 33 -10.54 -4.85 0.54
N ASP A 34 -10.65 -4.58 -0.74
CA ASP A 34 -11.32 -5.41 -1.69
C ASP A 34 -10.65 -6.78 -1.67
N ASN A 35 -11.45 -7.79 -1.97
CA ASN A 35 -11.00 -9.17 -2.04
C ASN A 35 -9.97 -9.42 -3.16
N THR A 36 -9.70 -8.40 -3.97
CA THR A 36 -8.76 -8.39 -5.07
C THR A 36 -7.60 -7.43 -4.80
N TRP A 37 -6.84 -7.66 -3.72
CA TRP A 37 -5.44 -7.22 -3.73
C TRP A 37 -4.77 -7.96 -4.89
N SER A 38 -4.73 -7.34 -6.08
CA SER A 38 -3.85 -7.76 -7.14
C SER A 38 -2.43 -7.48 -6.65
N PRO A 39 -1.56 -8.49 -6.52
CA PRO A 39 -0.18 -8.30 -6.08
C PRO A 39 0.67 -7.71 -7.20
N CYS A 40 0.09 -6.78 -7.98
CA CYS A 40 0.80 -6.11 -9.05
C CYS A 40 1.79 -5.14 -8.41
N MET A 41 2.96 -5.68 -8.09
CA MET A 41 4.10 -4.98 -7.53
C MET A 41 4.90 -4.43 -8.70
N SER A 42 4.61 -3.20 -9.10
CA SER A 42 5.43 -2.51 -10.07
C SER A 42 6.71 -2.04 -9.38
N THR A 43 7.85 -2.59 -9.82
CA THR A 43 9.16 -2.13 -9.37
C THR A 43 9.46 -0.79 -10.03
N LEU A 44 9.62 0.24 -9.21
CA LEU A 44 9.97 1.59 -9.66
C LEU A 44 11.48 1.66 -9.96
N GLU A 45 11.88 1.11 -11.11
CA GLU A 45 13.28 1.04 -11.53
C GLU A 45 13.79 2.37 -12.08
N GLY A 46 14.93 2.83 -11.56
CA GLY A 46 15.64 3.96 -12.17
C GLY A 46 16.43 4.83 -11.21
N HIS A 47 16.26 4.67 -9.89
CA HIS A 47 17.16 5.30 -8.92
C HIS A 47 18.46 4.51 -8.81
N SER A 48 19.59 5.22 -8.82
CA SER A 48 20.92 4.62 -8.66
C SER A 48 21.40 4.61 -7.20
N GLY A 49 20.69 5.30 -6.31
CA GLY A 49 20.98 5.40 -4.88
C GLY A 49 19.78 5.01 -4.01
N TRP A 50 19.98 4.96 -2.70
CA TRP A 50 18.92 4.67 -1.75
C TRP A 50 17.81 5.72 -1.77
N VAL A 51 16.57 5.26 -1.84
CA VAL A 51 15.37 6.10 -1.73
C VAL A 51 15.11 6.34 -0.24
N GLY A 52 15.26 7.59 0.20
CA GLY A 52 15.06 7.98 1.60
C GLY A 52 13.66 8.52 1.90
N SER A 53 12.90 8.89 0.86
CA SER A 53 11.57 9.49 1.02
C SER A 53 10.66 9.17 -0.16
N VAL A 54 9.38 8.97 0.14
CA VAL A 54 8.30 8.75 -0.84
C VAL A 54 7.08 9.59 -0.44
N ALA A 55 6.38 10.16 -1.42
CA ALA A 55 5.16 10.93 -1.21
C ALA A 55 4.12 10.59 -2.27
N PHE A 56 2.84 10.55 -1.86
CA PHE A 56 1.71 10.36 -2.78
C PHE A 56 1.08 11.71 -3.13
N SER A 57 0.59 11.83 -4.37
CA SER A 57 -0.31 12.92 -4.73
C SER A 57 -1.66 12.77 -4.01
N HIS A 58 -2.36 13.89 -3.82
CA HIS A 58 -3.65 13.90 -3.11
C HIS A 58 -4.71 13.01 -3.78
N ASP A 59 -4.66 12.90 -5.11
CA ASP A 59 -5.54 12.06 -5.93
C ASP A 59 -5.07 10.59 -6.01
N SER A 60 -3.95 10.24 -5.36
CA SER A 60 -3.33 8.90 -5.41
C SER A 60 -2.97 8.42 -6.82
N ALA A 61 -2.95 9.30 -7.82
CA ALA A 61 -2.59 8.98 -9.19
C ALA A 61 -1.07 9.00 -9.40
N ARG A 62 -0.29 9.58 -8.49
CA ARG A 62 1.16 9.72 -8.64
C ARG A 62 1.92 9.45 -7.36
N VAL A 63 3.12 8.91 -7.53
CA VAL A 63 4.10 8.73 -6.46
C VAL A 63 5.34 9.55 -6.80
N ALA A 64 5.86 10.30 -5.85
CA ALA A 64 7.16 10.93 -5.93
C ALA A 64 8.16 10.17 -5.05
N SER A 65 9.33 9.84 -5.58
CA SER A 65 10.43 9.24 -4.83
C SER A 65 11.66 10.13 -4.89
N ALA A 66 12.30 10.35 -3.75
CA ALA A 66 13.55 11.09 -3.64
C ALA A 66 14.69 10.16 -3.21
N SER A 67 15.81 10.22 -3.93
CA SER A 67 16.96 9.35 -3.73
C SER A 67 18.24 10.13 -3.45
N ASP A 68 19.19 9.45 -2.80
CA ASP A 68 20.55 9.93 -2.59
C ASP A 68 21.35 10.12 -3.90
N ASP A 69 20.82 9.63 -5.03
CA ASP A 69 21.32 9.94 -6.38
C ASP A 69 21.10 11.41 -6.81
N ARG A 70 20.57 12.25 -5.91
CA ARG A 70 20.24 13.67 -6.11
C ARG A 70 19.13 13.90 -7.14
N THR A 71 18.30 12.88 -7.39
CA THR A 71 17.14 12.98 -8.28
C THR A 71 15.84 12.71 -7.54
N VAL A 72 14.77 13.30 -8.10
CA VAL A 72 13.39 13.01 -7.73
C VAL A 72 12.71 12.42 -8.96
N LYS A 73 12.06 11.27 -8.80
CA LYS A 73 11.29 10.63 -9.87
C LYS A 73 9.81 10.63 -9.54
N ILE A 74 8.99 10.86 -10.56
CA ILE A 74 7.53 10.86 -10.45
C ILE A 74 7.02 9.66 -11.24
N TRP A 75 6.19 8.86 -10.59
CA TRP A 75 5.60 7.63 -11.11
C TRP A 75 4.10 7.83 -11.24
N ASP A 76 3.54 7.28 -12.31
CA ASP A 76 2.10 7.19 -12.45
C ASP A 76 1.62 5.93 -11.71
N ALA A 77 0.81 6.12 -10.67
CA ALA A 77 0.20 5.04 -9.90
C ALA A 77 -1.08 4.51 -10.56
N SER A 78 -1.64 5.24 -11.53
CA SER A 78 -2.82 4.81 -12.27
C SER A 78 -2.51 3.73 -13.30
N SER A 79 -1.27 3.68 -13.80
CA SER A 79 -0.80 2.64 -14.71
C SER A 79 -0.38 1.36 -13.99
N GLY A 80 -1.04 1.01 -12.88
CA GLY A 80 -0.90 -0.28 -12.18
C GLY A 80 -1.37 -1.49 -13.03
N GLU A 81 -1.22 -1.39 -14.35
CA GLU A 81 -1.30 -2.48 -15.29
C GLU A 81 -0.16 -3.44 -14.96
N CYS A 82 -0.57 -4.68 -14.71
CA CYS A 82 0.22 -5.80 -15.18
C CYS A 82 0.08 -5.80 -16.71
#